data_AF-A0A2M6YMX4-F1
#
_entry.id   AF-A0A2M6YMX4-F1
#
_cell.length_a   1.000
_cell.length_b   1.000
_cell.length_c   1.000
_cell.angle_alpha   90.00
_cell.angle_beta   90.00
_cell.angle_gamma   90.00
#
_symmetry.space_group_name_H-M   'P 1'
#
loop_
_entity.id
_entity.type
_entity.pdbx_description
1 polymer ?
#
loop_
_entity_poly.entity_id
_entity_poly.type
_entity_poly.pdbx_seq_one_letter_code
_entity_poly.pdbx_strand_id
1 'polypeptide(L)'
;MRMGGKRSAPERPTLPSGRFGNDGNRIGSERLESPMSTMRRLGSSAICLMIPVFLLLSCGNQGQPDGKAVARINGYAITAADFRRELAEHTYFNDIAAVSLDDKRRVLDERIMRELFIQAAVRDELHKDEAF
;
A
#
# COMPACT_ATOMS: atom_id res chain seq x y z
N MET A 1 -32.87 -2.70 -53.30
CA MET A 1 -31.47 -2.25 -53.13
C MET A 1 -31.14 -2.25 -51.63
N ARG A 2 -30.30 -3.19 -51.16
CA ARG A 2 -29.84 -3.27 -49.76
C ARG A 2 -28.47 -2.60 -49.67
N MET A 3 -28.39 -1.45 -48.98
CA MET A 3 -27.14 -0.79 -48.65
C MET A 3 -26.51 -1.48 -47.43
N GLY A 4 -25.37 -2.14 -47.63
CA GLY A 4 -24.57 -2.75 -46.57
C GLY A 4 -23.72 -1.70 -45.86
N GLY A 5 -24.05 -1.41 -44.60
CA GLY A 5 -23.25 -0.54 -43.74
C GLY A 5 -22.05 -1.28 -43.17
N LYS A 6 -20.85 -0.96 -43.64
CA LYS A 6 -19.58 -1.40 -43.05
C LYS A 6 -19.36 -0.65 -41.73
N ARG A 7 -19.39 -1.36 -40.60
CA ARG A 7 -19.03 -0.79 -39.29
C ARG A 7 -17.52 -0.89 -39.12
N SER A 8 -16.85 0.26 -39.12
CA SER A 8 -15.43 0.38 -38.80
C SER A 8 -15.20 0.07 -37.31
N ALA A 9 -14.21 -0.78 -37.01
CA ALA A 9 -13.85 -1.14 -35.65
C ALA A 9 -13.16 0.04 -34.92
N PRO A 10 -13.34 0.18 -33.59
CA PRO A 10 -12.70 1.23 -32.82
C PRO A 10 -11.20 0.94 -32.64
N GLU A 11 -10.37 1.94 -32.94
CA GLU A 11 -8.92 1.91 -32.72
C GLU A 11 -8.61 1.85 -31.23
N ARG A 12 -7.73 0.93 -30.83
CA ARG A 12 -7.31 0.79 -29.42
C ARG A 12 -6.28 1.86 -29.06
N PRO A 13 -6.40 2.52 -27.90
CA PRO A 13 -5.40 3.46 -27.41
C PRO A 13 -4.12 2.72 -26.99
N THR A 14 -3.00 3.06 -27.64
CA THR A 14 -1.65 2.64 -27.26
C THR A 14 -1.18 3.46 -26.05
N LEU A 15 -0.84 2.78 -24.95
CA LEU A 15 -0.27 3.41 -23.75
C LEU A 15 1.25 3.57 -23.86
N PRO A 16 1.84 4.66 -23.34
CA PRO A 16 3.27 4.90 -23.38
C PRO A 16 4.04 4.01 -22.39
N SER A 17 5.13 3.41 -22.88
CA SER A 17 6.07 2.63 -22.09
C SER A 17 6.97 3.55 -21.25
N GLY A 18 6.63 3.74 -19.98
CA GLY A 18 7.43 4.50 -19.01
C GLY A 18 8.65 3.70 -18.53
N ARG A 19 9.84 4.24 -18.82
CA ARG A 19 11.17 3.72 -18.48
C ARG A 19 11.52 4.12 -17.04
N PHE A 20 11.49 3.17 -16.10
CA PHE A 20 11.96 3.40 -14.73
C PHE A 20 13.49 3.28 -14.67
N GLY A 21 14.16 4.41 -14.49
CA GLY A 21 15.57 4.49 -14.13
C GLY A 21 15.76 4.20 -12.65
N ASN A 22 16.76 3.37 -12.33
CA ASN A 22 17.16 3.02 -10.98
C ASN A 22 18.57 3.58 -10.75
N ASP A 23 18.65 4.80 -10.24
CA ASP A 23 19.91 5.43 -9.88
C ASP A 23 20.32 5.02 -8.47
N GLY A 24 21.48 4.37 -8.40
CA GLY A 24 22.03 3.77 -7.19
C GLY A 24 22.44 4.78 -6.12
N ASN A 25 22.45 4.32 -4.88
CA ASN A 25 23.07 5.04 -3.78
C ASN A 25 24.31 4.30 -3.29
N ARG A 26 25.44 5.01 -3.41
CA ARG A 26 26.80 4.66 -3.05
C ARG A 26 27.08 5.36 -1.73
N ILE A 27 27.21 4.60 -0.62
CA ILE A 27 27.68 5.17 0.64
C ILE A 27 28.93 4.42 1.06
N GLY A 28 30.03 5.18 1.06
CA GLY A 28 31.38 4.74 1.35
C GLY A 28 31.65 4.58 2.84
N SER A 29 32.66 3.75 3.10
CA SER A 29 33.30 3.53 4.39
C SER A 29 34.17 4.70 4.81
N GLU A 30 33.94 5.23 6.01
CA GLU A 30 34.91 5.97 6.82
C GLU A 30 34.50 5.75 8.30
N ARG A 31 35.35 5.67 9.31
CA ARG A 31 36.76 5.39 9.55
C ARG A 31 36.82 5.33 11.10
N LEU A 32 37.56 4.38 11.67
CA LEU A 32 37.74 4.25 13.13
C LEU A 32 38.26 5.56 13.72
N GLU A 33 37.72 6.02 14.86
CA GLU A 33 38.46 6.60 15.98
C GLU A 33 37.67 6.44 17.30
N SER A 34 38.32 5.80 18.29
CA SER A 34 38.03 5.91 19.73
C SER A 34 39.24 6.61 20.33
N PRO A 35 39.13 7.57 21.30
CA PRO A 35 39.16 7.13 22.70
C PRO A 35 38.51 8.07 23.77
N MET A 36 38.21 7.43 24.90
CA MET A 36 38.26 7.85 26.32
C MET A 36 37.74 9.20 26.85
N SER A 37 36.80 9.04 27.79
CA SER A 37 36.70 9.65 29.13
C SER A 37 36.41 11.15 29.28
N THR A 38 35.24 11.46 29.84
CA THR A 38 35.18 12.32 31.02
C THR A 38 33.85 12.13 31.77
N MET A 39 33.95 11.62 33.00
CA MET A 39 32.88 11.63 34.00
C MET A 39 32.33 13.04 34.16
N ARG A 40 31.04 13.24 33.85
CA ARG A 40 30.27 14.39 34.33
C ARG A 40 28.91 13.89 34.85
N ARG A 41 28.80 14.00 36.17
CA ARG A 41 27.63 13.92 37.06
C ARG A 41 26.28 13.57 36.40
N LEU A 42 25.78 12.39 36.75
CA LEU A 42 24.40 11.96 36.59
C LEU A 42 23.45 12.99 37.21
N GLY A 43 22.75 13.73 36.36
CA GLY A 43 21.63 14.58 36.73
C GLY A 43 20.62 14.57 35.60
N SER A 44 19.66 13.64 35.66
CA SER A 44 18.32 13.68 35.06
C SER A 44 18.13 14.31 33.66
N SER A 45 19.08 14.13 32.74
CA SER A 45 19.01 14.68 31.37
C SER A 45 19.34 13.65 30.28
N ALA A 46 19.18 12.36 30.58
CA ALA A 46 19.45 11.27 29.64
C ALA A 46 18.18 10.72 28.94
N ILE A 47 16.98 11.14 29.37
CA ILE A 47 15.71 10.62 28.85
C ILE A 47 15.30 11.29 27.53
N CYS A 48 15.74 12.53 27.27
CA CYS A 48 15.33 13.27 26.06
C CYS A 48 16.04 12.86 24.76
N LEU A 49 17.18 12.15 24.82
CA LEU A 49 17.96 11.80 23.62
C LEU A 49 17.62 10.42 23.03
N MET A 50 16.81 9.60 23.71
CA MET A 50 16.41 8.27 23.21
C MET A 50 15.15 8.30 22.33
N ILE A 51 14.34 9.35 22.41
CA ILE A 51 13.09 9.49 21.65
C ILE A 51 13.30 9.60 20.11
N PRO A 52 14.27 10.36 19.58
CA PRO A 52 14.43 10.48 18.13
C PRO A 52 14.94 9.18 17.45
N VAL A 53 15.66 8.32 18.16
CA VAL A 53 16.18 7.06 17.61
C VAL A 53 15.06 6.03 17.44
N PHE A 54 14.07 6.03 18.33
CA PHE A 54 12.90 5.14 18.24
C PHE A 54 11.97 5.50 17.07
N LEU A 55 11.87 6.79 16.71
CA LEU A 55 11.08 7.25 15.56
C LEU A 55 11.69 6.83 14.21
N LEU A 56 13.02 6.68 14.13
CA LEU A 56 13.68 6.25 12.89
C LEU A 56 13.60 4.73 12.68
N LEU A 57 13.53 3.93 13.74
CA LEU A 57 13.35 2.47 13.64
C LEU A 57 11.89 2.05 13.36
N SER A 58 10.92 2.95 13.53
CA SER A 58 9.50 2.67 13.26
C SER A 58 9.10 2.86 11.78
N CYS A 59 9.99 3.38 10.93
CA CYS A 59 9.84 3.38 9.47
C CYS A 59 10.38 2.08 8.80
N GLY A 60 10.62 1.04 9.59
CA GLY A 60 11.07 -0.26 9.10
C GLY A 60 9.90 -1.17 8.75
N ASN A 61 9.47 -1.12 7.49
CA ASN A 61 8.89 -2.27 6.79
C ASN A 61 7.78 -3.00 7.57
N GLN A 62 6.69 -2.29 7.84
CA GLN A 62 5.49 -2.85 8.47
C GLN A 62 5.05 -4.08 7.67
N GLY A 63 5.11 -5.22 8.35
CA GLY A 63 5.20 -6.56 7.79
C GLY A 63 4.39 -6.74 6.52
N GLN A 64 5.08 -7.02 5.42
CA GLN A 64 4.46 -7.50 4.20
C GLN A 64 3.89 -8.88 4.57
N PRO A 65 2.56 -9.03 4.77
CA PRO A 65 1.99 -10.37 4.91
C PRO A 65 2.43 -11.17 3.68
N ASP A 66 2.78 -12.45 3.86
CA ASP A 66 3.48 -13.35 2.92
C ASP A 66 2.77 -13.61 1.54
N GLY A 67 1.94 -12.70 1.06
CA GLY A 67 1.23 -12.75 -0.20
C GLY A 67 1.63 -11.64 -1.17
N LYS A 68 1.63 -11.98 -2.46
CA LYS A 68 1.67 -11.01 -3.56
C LYS A 68 0.54 -9.99 -3.38
N ALA A 69 0.89 -8.71 -3.26
CA ALA A 69 -0.09 -7.63 -3.21
C ALA A 69 -0.80 -7.49 -4.56
N VAL A 70 -2.12 -7.42 -4.54
CA VAL A 70 -2.96 -7.20 -5.73
C VAL A 70 -3.17 -5.72 -5.96
N ALA A 71 -3.28 -4.94 -4.87
CA ALA A 71 -3.37 -3.48 -4.91
C ALA A 71 -2.71 -2.86 -3.67
N ARG A 72 -2.31 -1.58 -3.78
CA ARG A 72 -1.79 -0.78 -2.66
C ARG A 72 -2.48 0.59 -2.65
N ILE A 73 -2.96 1.03 -1.49
CA ILE A 73 -3.71 2.27 -1.27
C ILE A 73 -3.10 2.99 -0.06
N ASN A 74 -2.41 4.12 -0.27
CA ASN A 74 -1.84 4.94 0.81
C ASN A 74 -1.05 4.15 1.88
N GLY A 75 -0.27 3.15 1.47
CA GLY A 75 0.49 2.29 2.38
C GLY A 75 -0.23 1.03 2.87
N TYR A 76 -1.55 0.95 2.72
CA TYR A 76 -2.31 -0.30 2.93
C TYR A 76 -2.16 -1.22 1.73
N ALA A 77 -1.81 -2.48 1.95
CA ALA A 77 -1.64 -3.48 0.89
C ALA A 77 -2.78 -4.51 0.93
N ILE A 78 -3.53 -4.61 -0.17
CA ILE A 78 -4.53 -5.67 -0.36
C ILE A 78 -3.81 -6.90 -0.90
N THR A 79 -3.78 -7.98 -0.12
CA THR A 79 -3.11 -9.22 -0.52
C THR A 79 -4.01 -10.07 -1.42
N ALA A 80 -3.40 -10.97 -2.19
CA ALA A 80 -4.15 -11.97 -2.95
C ALA A 80 -5.01 -12.88 -2.05
N ALA A 81 -4.60 -13.12 -0.80
CA ALA A 81 -5.37 -13.93 0.14
C ALA A 81 -6.64 -13.20 0.59
N ASP A 82 -6.51 -11.93 0.97
CA ASP A 82 -7.65 -11.09 1.36
C ASP A 82 -8.65 -10.95 0.22
N PHE A 83 -8.15 -10.67 -0.99
CA PHE A 83 -8.98 -10.54 -2.17
C PHE A 83 -9.74 -11.84 -2.49
N ARG A 84 -9.10 -13.02 -2.37
CA ARG A 84 -9.78 -14.31 -2.57
C ARG A 84 -10.86 -14.57 -1.52
N ARG A 85 -10.61 -14.20 -0.25
CA ARG A 85 -11.59 -14.34 0.83
C ARG A 85 -12.82 -13.47 0.54
N GLU A 86 -12.61 -12.21 0.19
CA GLU A 86 -13.71 -11.28 -0.12
C GLU A 86 -14.47 -11.68 -1.39
N LEU A 87 -13.77 -12.19 -2.42
CA LEU A 87 -14.43 -12.74 -3.60
C LEU A 87 -15.32 -13.92 -3.22
N ALA A 88 -14.86 -14.83 -2.36
CA ALA A 88 -15.65 -15.97 -1.88
C ALA A 88 -16.87 -15.55 -1.04
N GLU A 89 -16.82 -14.40 -0.36
CA GLU A 89 -17.96 -13.83 0.36
C GLU A 89 -19.00 -13.22 -0.60
N HIS A 90 -18.54 -12.53 -1.66
CA HIS A 90 -19.43 -11.88 -2.64
C HIS A 90 -20.04 -12.85 -3.65
N THR A 91 -19.31 -13.90 -4.01
CA THR A 91 -19.81 -14.92 -4.92
C THR A 91 -20.18 -16.15 -4.12
N TYR A 92 -21.47 -16.51 -4.10
CA TYR A 92 -21.96 -17.82 -3.62
C TYR A 92 -21.38 -19.03 -4.40
N PHE A 93 -20.44 -18.81 -5.31
CA PHE A 93 -19.87 -19.84 -6.16
C PHE A 93 -18.72 -20.54 -5.43
N ASN A 94 -18.80 -21.87 -5.38
CA ASN A 94 -17.74 -22.72 -4.84
C ASN A 94 -16.45 -22.71 -5.68
N ASP A 95 -16.47 -22.08 -6.87
CA ASP A 95 -15.32 -22.02 -7.79
C ASP A 95 -14.92 -20.57 -8.14
N ILE A 96 -13.87 -20.10 -7.47
CA ILE A 96 -13.23 -18.79 -7.67
C ILE A 96 -12.65 -18.65 -9.08
N ALA A 97 -12.27 -19.76 -9.73
CA ALA A 97 -11.71 -19.73 -11.07
C ALA A 97 -12.76 -19.36 -12.13
N ALA A 98 -14.02 -19.70 -11.90
CA ALA A 98 -15.15 -19.42 -12.79
C ALA A 98 -15.61 -17.95 -12.77
N VAL A 99 -15.15 -17.16 -11.79
CA VAL A 99 -15.56 -15.75 -11.68
C VAL A 99 -14.96 -14.92 -12.82
N SER A 100 -15.84 -14.16 -13.49
CA SER A 100 -15.46 -13.30 -14.62
C SER A 100 -14.43 -12.25 -14.21
N LEU A 101 -13.63 -11.77 -15.16
CA LEU A 101 -12.67 -10.70 -14.88
C LEU A 101 -13.37 -9.40 -14.47
N ASP A 102 -14.53 -9.11 -15.03
CA ASP A 102 -15.31 -7.92 -14.70
C ASP A 102 -15.85 -7.98 -13.27
N ASP A 103 -16.29 -9.15 -12.80
CA ASP A 103 -16.70 -9.35 -11.40
C ASP A 103 -15.53 -9.19 -10.44
N LYS A 104 -14.37 -9.78 -10.77
CA LYS A 104 -13.14 -9.61 -9.96
C LYS A 104 -12.77 -8.13 -9.86
N ARG A 105 -12.85 -7.39 -10.95
CA ARG A 105 -12.59 -5.96 -10.98
C ARG A 105 -13.57 -5.18 -10.12
N ARG A 106 -14.87 -5.46 -10.25
CA ARG A 106 -15.92 -4.83 -9.45
C ARG A 106 -15.70 -5.02 -7.95
N VAL A 107 -15.43 -6.25 -7.50
CA VAL A 107 -15.15 -6.53 -6.07
C VAL A 107 -13.90 -5.80 -5.60
N LEU A 108 -12.86 -5.74 -6.42
CA LEU A 108 -11.64 -4.99 -6.09
C LEU A 108 -11.91 -3.49 -5.97
N ASP A 109 -12.67 -2.91 -6.91
CA ASP A 109 -13.02 -1.49 -6.91
C ASP A 109 -13.89 -1.13 -5.68
N GLU A 110 -14.88 -1.97 -5.34
CA GLU A 110 -15.69 -1.83 -4.13
C GLU A 110 -14.82 -1.86 -2.86
N ARG A 111 -13.85 -2.78 -2.80
CA ARG A 111 -12.91 -2.86 -1.68
C ARG A 111 -12.02 -1.62 -1.58
N ILE A 112 -11.46 -1.16 -2.71
CA ILE A 112 -10.64 0.06 -2.75
C ILE A 112 -11.44 1.27 -2.25
N MET A 113 -12.67 1.44 -2.73
CA MET A 113 -13.54 2.53 -2.29
C MET A 113 -13.82 2.47 -0.79
N ARG A 114 -14.15 1.28 -0.25
CA ARG A 114 -14.40 1.11 1.19
C ARG A 114 -13.19 1.55 2.02
N GLU A 115 -11.98 1.13 1.65
CA GLU A 115 -10.76 1.51 2.37
C GLU A 115 -10.49 3.02 2.28
N LEU A 116 -10.71 3.64 1.12
CA LEU A 116 -10.59 5.09 0.97
C LEU A 116 -11.59 5.85 1.86
N PHE A 117 -12.82 5.35 1.98
CA PHE A 117 -13.82 5.93 2.89
C PHE A 117 -13.43 5.78 4.36
N ILE A 118 -12.93 4.61 4.76
CA ILE A 118 -12.44 4.38 6.13
C ILE A 118 -11.29 5.35 6.44
N GLN A 119 -10.32 5.48 5.53
CA GLN A 119 -9.21 6.42 5.71
C GLN A 119 -9.68 7.88 5.79
N ALA A 120 -10.66 8.27 4.98
CA ALA A 120 -11.26 9.60 5.06
C ALA A 120 -11.98 9.81 6.40
N ALA A 121 -12.79 8.85 6.85
CA ALA A 121 -13.50 8.93 8.12
C ALA A 121 -12.54 8.97 9.33
N VAL A 122 -11.44 8.21 9.29
CA VAL A 122 -10.40 8.27 10.33
C VAL A 122 -9.71 9.63 10.33
N ARG A 123 -9.35 10.14 9.15
CA ARG A 123 -8.73 11.47 9.00
C ARG A 123 -9.62 12.59 9.53
N ASP A 124 -10.93 12.49 9.29
CA ASP A 124 -11.91 13.49 9.71
C ASP A 124 -12.41 13.22 11.15
N GLU A 125 -11.76 12.29 11.87
CA GLU A 125 -12.04 11.88 13.25
C GLU A 125 -13.49 11.44 13.53
N LEU A 126 -14.23 11.02 12.50
CA LEU A 126 -15.64 10.58 12.62
C LEU A 126 -15.83 9.42 13.60
N HIS A 127 -14.79 8.62 13.82
CA HIS A 127 -14.79 7.51 14.78
C HIS A 127 -14.84 7.95 16.26
N LYS A 128 -14.65 9.25 16.54
CA LYS A 128 -14.72 9.82 17.89
C LYS A 128 -16.04 10.55 18.17
N ASP A 129 -16.87 10.72 17.15
CA ASP A 129 -18.18 11.36 17.32
C ASP A 129 -19.13 10.36 17.97
N GLU A 130 -19.42 10.56 19.27
CA GLU A 130 -20.35 9.73 20.04
C GLU A 130 -21.83 9.93 19.63
N ALA A 131 -22.11 10.78 18.64
CA ALA A 131 -23.46 11.01 18.13
C ALA A 131 -24.05 9.85 17.31
N PHE A 132 -23.30 8.75 17.12
CA PHE A 132 -23.68 7.54 16.39
C PHE A 132 -23.54 6.29 17.25
#